data_AF-A0A9Q6Z1C9-F1
#
_entry.id   AF-A0A9Q6Z1C9-F1
#
_cell.length_a   1.000
_cell.length_b   1.000
_cell.length_c   1.000
_cell.angle_alpha   90.00
_cell.angle_beta   90.00
_cell.angle_gamma   90.00
#
_symmetry.space_group_name_H-M   'P 1'
#
loop_
_entity.id
_entity.type
_entity.pdbx_description
1 polymer ?
#
loop_
_entity_poly.entity_id
_entity_poly.type
_entity_poly.pdbx_seq_one_letter_code
_entity_poly.pdbx_strand_id
1 'polypeptide(L)'
;MGHLLNQSGVIFCQEKIAFDHVKSGTINDSNYFVYYGKVASLEQHFQLQGKNYTCYAFSNPPYPFVRPAIFDDIFADELNFLEQALSNKNKIDKKKAFVFFKRYANQPILERTMREIAKYRRTSNENLAKRLENICLGFISQKMSTKLTHYLNKIMDKVSPVYSQVTWQIFTFFILLVTLLTTENVLETSFKNHPISSIFVGAVITLLATFIFSALAWLISSIIVFWQQRKIPSEYRQKMRNREPFQRLSKIVPLVF
;
A
#
# COMPACT_ATOMS: atom_id res chain seq x y z
N MET A 1 16.20 -4.53 -26.85
CA MET A 1 16.70 -3.14 -26.73
C MET A 1 15.60 -2.08 -26.74
N GLY A 2 14.56 -2.18 -27.59
CA GLY A 2 13.47 -1.18 -27.63
C GLY A 2 12.75 -0.92 -26.29
N HIS A 3 12.57 -1.95 -25.47
CA HIS A 3 12.02 -1.81 -24.11
C HIS A 3 12.91 -0.97 -23.18
N LEU A 4 14.23 -1.02 -23.36
CA LEU A 4 15.20 -0.31 -22.53
C LEU A 4 15.29 1.17 -22.91
N LEU A 5 15.17 1.48 -24.20
CA LEU A 5 15.03 2.85 -24.70
C LEU A 5 13.77 3.52 -24.15
N ASN A 6 12.64 2.82 -24.11
CA ASN A 6 11.39 3.33 -23.55
C ASN A 6 11.45 3.55 -22.03
N GLN A 7 12.23 2.75 -21.30
CA GLN A 7 12.33 2.83 -19.84
C GLN A 7 13.40 3.81 -19.35
N SER A 8 14.55 3.88 -20.03
CA SER A 8 15.76 4.58 -19.57
C SER A 8 16.00 5.90 -20.30
N GLY A 9 15.36 6.09 -21.46
CA GLY A 9 15.53 7.27 -22.32
C GLY A 9 16.75 7.20 -23.22
N VAL A 10 16.78 8.11 -24.21
CA VAL A 10 17.82 8.18 -25.24
C VAL A 10 19.18 8.59 -24.67
N ILE A 11 19.19 9.50 -23.68
CA ILE A 11 20.40 10.01 -23.02
C ILE A 11 21.18 8.85 -22.35
N PHE A 12 20.48 7.96 -21.64
CA PHE A 12 21.09 6.79 -21.01
C PHE A 12 21.81 5.89 -22.02
N CYS A 13 21.20 5.66 -23.18
CA CYS A 13 21.82 4.83 -24.21
C CYS A 13 23.04 5.52 -24.82
N GLN A 14 22.98 6.84 -25.06
CA GLN A 14 24.12 7.60 -25.59
C GLN A 14 25.34 7.58 -24.66
N GLU A 15 25.13 7.61 -23.36
CA GLU A 15 26.24 7.52 -22.38
C GLU A 15 26.91 6.15 -22.34
N LYS A 16 26.22 5.09 -22.78
CA LYS A 16 26.66 3.70 -22.60
C LYS A 16 27.01 2.99 -23.90
N ILE A 17 26.59 3.52 -25.04
CA ILE A 17 26.80 2.93 -26.36
C ILE A 17 27.33 4.03 -27.26
N ALA A 18 28.51 3.80 -27.85
CA ALA A 18 29.02 4.68 -28.88
C ALA A 18 28.13 4.55 -30.12
N PHE A 19 27.55 5.68 -30.53
CA PHE A 19 26.66 5.77 -31.67
C PHE A 19 27.32 6.53 -32.80
N ASP A 20 27.46 5.86 -33.94
CA ASP A 20 27.92 6.45 -35.18
C ASP A 20 26.71 6.94 -35.99
N HIS A 21 26.79 8.16 -36.52
CA HIS A 21 25.75 8.69 -37.39
C HIS A 21 25.74 7.92 -38.72
N VAL A 22 24.56 7.46 -39.13
CA VAL A 22 24.37 6.69 -40.36
C VAL A 22 23.68 7.53 -41.44
N LYS A 23 22.54 8.14 -41.13
CA LYS A 23 21.78 8.95 -42.10
C LYS A 23 20.93 10.01 -41.41
N SER A 24 20.78 11.14 -42.05
CA SER A 24 19.83 12.18 -41.66
C SER A 24 18.97 12.58 -42.86
N GLY A 25 17.73 12.99 -42.62
CA GLY A 25 16.86 13.49 -43.68
C GLY A 25 15.63 14.19 -43.12
N THR A 26 14.82 14.74 -44.02
CA THR A 26 13.60 15.47 -43.66
C THR A 26 12.41 14.82 -44.38
N ILE A 27 11.39 14.41 -43.62
CA ILE A 27 10.13 13.88 -44.14
C ILE A 27 9.01 14.70 -43.50
N ASN A 28 8.16 15.35 -44.30
CA ASN A 28 7.01 16.15 -43.84
C ASN A 28 7.39 17.11 -42.69
N ASP A 29 8.34 18.03 -42.93
CA ASP A 29 8.88 18.99 -41.94
C ASP A 29 9.50 18.38 -40.67
N SER A 30 9.66 17.05 -40.63
CA SER A 30 10.28 16.33 -39.51
C SER A 30 11.70 15.93 -39.88
N ASN A 31 12.69 16.48 -39.19
CA ASN A 31 14.08 16.03 -39.30
C ASN A 31 14.27 14.73 -38.53
N TYR A 32 14.76 13.69 -39.20
CA TYR A 32 15.11 12.42 -38.57
C TYR A 32 16.61 12.16 -38.69
N PHE A 33 17.17 11.52 -37.67
CA PHE A 33 18.57 11.11 -37.60
C PHE A 33 18.62 9.63 -37.22
N VAL A 34 19.40 8.84 -37.95
CA VAL A 34 19.62 7.42 -37.71
C VAL A 34 21.05 7.21 -37.25
N TYR A 35 21.19 6.58 -36.10
CA TYR A 35 22.45 6.23 -35.49
C TYR A 35 22.59 4.73 -35.35
N TYR A 36 23.82 4.22 -35.42
CA TYR A 36 24.16 2.83 -35.23
C TYR A 36 25.22 2.68 -34.14
N GLY A 37 25.02 1.75 -33.22
CA GLY A 37 25.97 1.50 -32.14
C GLY A 37 26.13 0.02 -31.87
N LYS A 38 27.36 -0.40 -31.55
CA LYS A 38 27.70 -1.77 -31.14
C LYS A 38 28.21 -1.75 -29.70
N VAL A 39 27.78 -2.71 -28.91
CA VAL A 39 28.26 -2.91 -27.55
C VAL A 39 28.40 -4.41 -27.29
N ALA A 40 29.44 -4.80 -26.56
CA ALA A 40 29.59 -6.18 -26.09
C ALA A 40 28.49 -6.49 -25.06
N SER A 41 27.81 -7.63 -25.24
CA SER A 41 26.83 -8.13 -24.28
C SER A 41 27.45 -9.20 -23.40
N LEU A 42 27.19 -9.12 -22.10
CA LEU A 42 27.45 -10.18 -21.14
C LEU A 42 26.20 -11.06 -21.04
N GLU A 43 26.37 -12.35 -21.29
CA GLU A 43 25.37 -13.38 -21.04
C GLU A 43 25.78 -14.17 -19.80
N GLN A 44 24.92 -14.20 -18.79
CA GLN A 44 25.13 -14.94 -17.57
C GLN A 44 24.02 -15.97 -17.39
N HIS A 45 24.42 -17.25 -17.45
CA HIS A 45 23.55 -18.36 -17.06
C HIS A 45 23.78 -18.70 -15.59
N PHE A 46 22.69 -18.99 -14.88
CA PHE A 46 22.73 -19.48 -13.51
C PHE A 46 21.48 -20.30 -13.21
N GLN A 47 21.57 -21.14 -12.18
CA GLN A 47 20.47 -21.99 -11.74
C GLN A 47 20.05 -21.58 -10.32
N LEU A 48 18.74 -21.50 -10.09
CA LEU A 48 18.17 -21.24 -8.77
C LEU A 48 16.95 -22.14 -8.56
N GLN A 49 16.92 -22.85 -7.42
CA GLN A 49 15.87 -23.84 -7.10
C GLN A 49 15.56 -24.85 -8.23
N GLY A 50 16.60 -25.29 -8.95
CA GLY A 50 16.46 -26.23 -10.07
C GLY A 50 16.02 -25.59 -11.40
N LYS A 51 15.67 -24.31 -11.43
CA LYS A 51 15.31 -23.56 -12.66
C LYS A 51 16.52 -22.82 -13.23
N ASN A 52 16.65 -22.85 -14.55
CA ASN A 52 17.72 -22.15 -15.26
C ASN A 52 17.25 -20.74 -15.65
N TYR A 53 18.10 -19.76 -15.39
CA TYR A 53 17.88 -18.37 -15.77
C TYR A 53 19.03 -17.86 -16.62
N THR A 54 18.69 -17.00 -17.56
CA THR A 54 19.66 -16.27 -18.36
C THR A 54 19.44 -14.79 -18.17
N CYS A 55 20.49 -14.09 -17.75
CA CYS A 55 20.52 -12.64 -17.62
C CYS A 55 21.43 -12.08 -18.70
N TYR A 56 20.96 -11.05 -19.41
CA TYR A 56 21.77 -10.34 -20.39
C TYR A 56 22.03 -8.91 -19.90
N ALA A 57 23.29 -8.51 -19.94
CA ALA A 57 23.75 -7.18 -19.57
C ALA A 57 24.68 -6.60 -20.64
N PHE A 58 24.91 -5.30 -20.62
CA PHE A 58 25.94 -4.64 -21.43
C PHE A 58 26.65 -3.57 -20.60
N SER A 59 27.74 -2.98 -21.12
CA SER A 59 28.55 -1.94 -20.47
C SER A 59 29.40 -2.44 -19.29
N ASN A 60 30.38 -1.61 -18.88
CA ASN A 60 31.17 -1.73 -17.67
C ASN A 60 30.97 -0.44 -16.82
N PRO A 61 30.32 -0.49 -15.64
CA PRO A 61 29.75 -1.66 -14.96
C PRO A 61 28.53 -2.27 -15.70
N PRO A 62 28.21 -3.56 -15.49
CA PRO A 62 27.17 -4.26 -16.22
C PRO A 62 25.76 -3.73 -15.92
N TYR A 63 25.00 -3.41 -16.96
CA TYR A 63 23.60 -3.01 -16.87
C TYR A 63 22.68 -4.10 -17.47
N PRO A 64 21.87 -4.80 -16.65
CA PRO A 64 21.00 -5.85 -17.13
C PRO A 64 19.82 -5.27 -17.90
N PHE A 65 19.62 -5.77 -19.12
CA PHE A 65 18.53 -5.40 -20.00
C PHE A 65 17.49 -6.51 -20.20
N VAL A 66 17.89 -7.76 -19.98
CA VAL A 66 16.97 -8.87 -19.78
C VAL A 66 17.08 -9.28 -18.33
N ARG A 67 15.98 -9.11 -17.59
CA ARG A 67 15.90 -9.36 -16.16
C ARG A 67 14.94 -10.53 -15.94
N PRO A 68 15.44 -11.75 -15.76
CA PRO A 68 14.59 -12.87 -15.42
C PRO A 68 13.89 -12.60 -14.08
N ALA A 69 12.63 -13.02 -13.94
CA ALA A 69 11.84 -12.81 -12.73
C ALA A 69 12.23 -13.78 -11.59
N ILE A 70 13.52 -13.82 -11.23
CA ILE A 70 14.07 -14.77 -10.24
C ILE A 70 13.40 -14.65 -8.87
N PHE A 71 12.93 -13.46 -8.51
CA PHE A 71 12.25 -13.24 -7.23
C PHE A 71 10.85 -13.84 -7.17
N ASP A 72 10.24 -14.16 -8.31
CA ASP A 72 8.96 -14.87 -8.31
C ASP A 72 9.11 -16.27 -7.72
N ASP A 73 10.23 -16.93 -8.00
CA ASP A 73 10.51 -18.27 -7.49
C ASP A 73 11.07 -18.22 -6.07
N ILE A 74 11.93 -17.23 -5.76
CA ILE A 74 12.45 -17.03 -4.40
C ILE A 74 11.30 -16.79 -3.41
N PHE A 75 10.29 -15.98 -3.78
CA PHE A 75 9.16 -15.64 -2.91
C PHE A 75 7.95 -16.56 -3.06
N ALA A 76 8.05 -17.63 -3.86
CA ALA A 76 6.91 -18.53 -4.10
C ALA A 76 6.41 -19.16 -2.79
N ASP A 77 7.33 -19.61 -1.95
CA ASP A 77 7.00 -20.25 -0.67
C ASP A 77 6.41 -19.27 0.34
N GLU A 78 6.95 -18.05 0.43
CA GLU A 78 6.39 -16.98 1.25
C GLU A 78 4.98 -16.61 0.78
N LEU A 79 4.77 -16.50 -0.53
CA LEU A 79 3.46 -16.20 -1.08
C LEU A 79 2.47 -17.32 -0.75
N ASN A 80 2.86 -18.58 -0.93
CA ASN A 80 2.04 -19.74 -0.60
C ASN A 80 1.69 -19.78 0.89
N PHE A 81 2.66 -19.51 1.77
CA PHE A 81 2.42 -19.39 3.21
C PHE A 81 1.40 -18.29 3.53
N LEU A 82 1.49 -17.15 2.85
CA LEU A 82 0.57 -16.02 3.03
C LEU A 82 -0.84 -16.32 2.50
N GLU A 83 -0.94 -16.98 1.35
CA GLU A 83 -2.21 -17.41 0.75
C GLU A 83 -2.91 -18.44 1.67
N GLN A 84 -2.18 -19.42 2.20
CA GLN A 84 -2.72 -20.37 3.19
C GLN A 84 -3.11 -19.71 4.51
N ALA A 85 -2.37 -18.68 4.95
CA ALA A 85 -2.71 -17.95 6.17
C ALA A 85 -4.04 -17.16 6.06
N LEU A 86 -4.55 -16.92 4.85
CA LEU A 86 -5.77 -16.15 4.57
C LEU A 86 -7.07 -16.96 4.48
N SER A 87 -6.99 -18.27 4.70
CA SER A 87 -7.90 -19.30 4.19
C SER A 87 -9.37 -19.31 4.64
N ASN A 88 -10.06 -18.21 4.96
CA ASN A 88 -11.54 -18.27 5.10
C ASN A 88 -12.30 -16.94 4.95
N LYS A 89 -11.69 -15.78 5.22
CA LYS A 89 -12.40 -14.48 5.20
C LYS A 89 -11.57 -13.33 4.60
N ASN A 90 -10.53 -13.66 3.83
CA ASN A 90 -9.56 -12.68 3.30
C ASN A 90 -8.88 -11.83 4.39
N LYS A 91 -8.86 -12.35 5.63
CA LYS A 91 -8.36 -11.71 6.85
C LYS A 91 -7.22 -12.56 7.43
N ILE A 92 -6.08 -11.91 7.69
CA ILE A 92 -4.93 -12.54 8.35
C ILE A 92 -5.14 -12.48 9.86
N ASP A 93 -4.93 -13.61 10.54
CA ASP A 93 -4.92 -13.66 12.01
C ASP A 93 -3.72 -12.89 12.58
N LYS A 94 -3.92 -12.19 13.71
CA LYS A 94 -2.89 -11.35 14.33
C LYS A 94 -1.66 -12.17 14.75
N LYS A 95 -1.87 -13.39 15.27
CA LYS A 95 -0.75 -14.26 15.66
C LYS A 95 0.08 -14.67 14.44
N LYS A 96 -0.58 -15.15 13.38
CA LYS A 96 0.07 -15.53 12.12
C LYS A 96 0.82 -14.35 11.48
N ALA A 97 0.23 -13.16 11.46
CA ALA A 97 0.86 -11.94 10.96
C ALA A 97 2.15 -11.60 11.75
N PHE A 98 2.12 -11.75 13.08
CA PHE A 98 3.28 -11.48 13.92
C PHE A 98 4.37 -12.55 13.78
N VAL A 99 3.99 -13.82 13.58
CA VAL A 99 4.94 -14.91 13.28
C VAL A 99 5.63 -14.65 11.94
N PHE A 100 4.88 -14.28 10.91
CA PHE A 100 5.45 -13.89 9.62
C PHE A 100 6.42 -12.72 9.77
N PHE A 101 5.97 -11.64 10.44
CA PHE A 101 6.82 -10.47 10.67
C PHE A 101 8.13 -10.83 11.36
N LYS A 102 8.09 -11.61 12.46
CA LYS A 102 9.30 -12.03 13.15
C LYS A 102 10.23 -12.90 12.30
N ARG A 103 9.68 -13.77 11.47
CA ARG A 103 10.46 -14.68 10.62
C ARG A 103 11.15 -13.94 9.48
N TYR A 104 10.47 -12.96 8.88
CA TYR A 104 10.87 -12.34 7.62
C TYR A 104 11.34 -10.89 7.74
N ALA A 105 11.26 -10.26 8.92
CA ALA A 105 11.78 -8.91 9.16
C ALA A 105 13.30 -8.79 8.94
N ASN A 106 14.03 -9.90 8.95
CA ASN A 106 15.49 -9.92 8.73
C ASN A 106 15.86 -10.16 7.27
N GLN A 107 14.91 -10.44 6.37
CA GLN A 107 15.20 -10.56 4.95
C GLN A 107 15.26 -9.15 4.33
N PRO A 108 16.38 -8.73 3.72
CA PRO A 108 16.62 -7.32 3.38
C PRO A 108 15.57 -6.72 2.43
N ILE A 109 15.06 -7.52 1.48
CA ILE A 109 14.05 -7.07 0.50
C ILE A 109 12.68 -6.89 1.18
N LEU A 110 12.22 -7.90 1.93
CA LEU A 110 10.94 -7.83 2.64
C LEU A 110 10.98 -6.78 3.75
N GLU A 111 12.10 -6.70 4.46
CA GLU A 111 12.38 -5.68 5.45
C GLU A 111 12.24 -4.27 4.87
N ARG A 112 12.97 -3.98 3.79
CA ARG A 112 12.93 -2.67 3.12
C ARG A 112 11.52 -2.35 2.64
N THR A 113 10.81 -3.34 2.13
CA THR A 113 9.42 -3.19 1.67
C THR A 113 8.47 -2.90 2.83
N MET A 114 8.59 -3.59 3.96
CA MET A 114 7.79 -3.33 5.15
C MET A 114 8.06 -1.94 5.74
N ARG A 115 9.33 -1.48 5.75
CA ARG A 115 9.71 -0.11 6.13
C ARG A 115 9.09 0.93 5.20
N GLU A 116 9.12 0.69 3.88
CA GLU A 116 8.46 1.57 2.89
C GLU A 116 6.94 1.63 3.09
N ILE A 117 6.29 0.49 3.34
CA ILE A 117 4.86 0.43 3.66
C ILE A 117 4.56 1.23 4.92
N ALA A 118 5.42 1.15 5.94
CA ALA A 118 5.25 1.93 7.17
C ALA A 118 5.32 3.44 6.94
N LYS A 119 6.22 3.88 6.05
CA LYS A 119 6.42 5.30 5.70
C LYS A 119 5.35 5.85 4.76
N TYR A 120 4.99 5.13 3.70
CA TYR A 120 4.27 5.67 2.53
C TYR A 120 2.84 5.14 2.36
N ARG A 121 2.17 4.73 3.44
CA ARG A 121 0.84 4.09 3.37
C ARG A 121 -0.32 4.87 2.72
N ARG A 122 -0.12 6.13 2.32
CA ARG A 122 -1.09 6.89 1.51
C ARG A 122 -1.03 6.53 0.02
N THR A 123 0.05 5.92 -0.45
CA THR A 123 0.21 5.59 -1.86
C THR A 123 -0.53 4.29 -2.19
N SER A 124 -1.20 4.25 -3.35
CA SER A 124 -1.92 3.06 -3.81
C SER A 124 -1.02 1.82 -3.81
N ASN A 125 -1.61 0.62 -3.67
CA ASN A 125 -0.87 -0.65 -3.75
C ASN A 125 -0.01 -0.75 -5.03
N GLU A 126 -0.45 -0.13 -6.14
CA GLU A 126 0.30 -0.06 -7.40
C GLU A 126 1.64 0.70 -7.25
N ASN A 127 1.65 1.81 -6.52
CA ASN A 127 2.88 2.57 -6.28
C ASN A 127 3.85 1.83 -5.36
N LEU A 128 3.33 1.08 -4.39
CA LEU A 128 4.16 0.22 -3.53
C LEU A 128 4.70 -0.99 -4.30
N ALA A 129 3.91 -1.60 -5.18
CA ALA A 129 4.37 -2.67 -6.05
C ALA A 129 5.49 -2.20 -6.99
N LYS A 130 5.35 -1.00 -7.57
CA LYS A 130 6.42 -0.39 -8.38
C LYS A 130 7.70 -0.13 -7.57
N ARG A 131 7.57 0.26 -6.29
CA ARG A 131 8.73 0.40 -5.38
C ARG A 131 9.38 -0.94 -5.08
N LEU A 132 8.60 -1.99 -4.83
CA LEU A 132 9.12 -3.33 -4.63
C LEU A 132 9.84 -3.84 -5.89
N GLU A 133 9.27 -3.58 -7.07
CA GLU A 133 9.92 -3.87 -8.35
C GLU A 133 11.28 -3.17 -8.46
N ASN A 134 11.36 -1.90 -8.08
CA ASN A 134 12.61 -1.15 -8.04
C ASN A 134 13.61 -1.69 -6.99
N ILE A 135 13.13 -2.10 -5.80
CA ILE A 135 13.98 -2.73 -4.77
C ILE A 135 14.58 -4.04 -5.30
N CYS A 136 13.78 -4.81 -6.04
CA CYS A 136 14.20 -6.04 -6.72
C CYS A 136 14.90 -5.77 -8.07
N LEU A 137 15.21 -4.52 -8.40
CA LEU A 137 15.89 -4.10 -9.64
C LEU A 137 15.21 -4.60 -10.92
N GLY A 138 13.90 -4.84 -10.91
CA GLY A 138 13.14 -5.37 -12.03
C GLY A 138 13.29 -6.88 -12.26
N PHE A 139 13.91 -7.62 -11.33
CA PHE A 139 14.01 -9.09 -11.36
C PHE A 139 12.80 -9.79 -10.70
N ILE A 140 11.68 -9.08 -10.55
CA ILE A 140 10.41 -9.57 -10.03
C ILE A 140 9.32 -9.22 -11.03
N SER A 141 8.34 -10.09 -11.24
CA SER A 141 7.21 -9.76 -12.10
C SER A 141 6.28 -8.76 -11.41
N GLN A 142 5.58 -7.97 -12.22
CA GLN A 142 4.54 -7.06 -11.73
C GLN A 142 3.43 -7.80 -10.97
N LYS A 143 3.06 -9.01 -11.42
CA LYS A 143 2.04 -9.84 -10.78
C LYS A 143 2.47 -10.31 -9.39
N MET A 144 3.71 -10.78 -9.25
CA MET A 144 4.23 -11.19 -7.95
C MET A 144 4.36 -9.99 -7.01
N SER A 145 4.94 -8.88 -7.51
CA SER A 145 5.13 -7.68 -6.72
C SER A 145 3.81 -7.11 -6.16
N THR A 146 2.76 -7.05 -6.99
CA THR A 146 1.43 -6.57 -6.56
C THR A 146 0.80 -7.47 -5.51
N LYS A 147 0.82 -8.80 -5.70
CA LYS A 147 0.30 -9.77 -4.73
C LYS A 147 1.05 -9.70 -3.39
N LEU A 148 2.38 -9.75 -3.45
CA LEU A 148 3.22 -9.75 -2.24
C LEU A 148 3.05 -8.46 -1.45
N THR A 149 3.06 -7.31 -2.14
CA THR A 149 2.82 -6.00 -1.53
C THR A 149 1.45 -5.92 -0.86
N HIS A 150 0.40 -6.46 -1.50
CA HIS A 150 -0.94 -6.51 -0.92
C HIS A 150 -0.98 -7.29 0.39
N TYR A 151 -0.31 -8.45 0.45
CA TYR A 151 -0.24 -9.24 1.68
C TYR A 151 0.62 -8.60 2.75
N LEU A 152 1.79 -8.07 2.39
CA LEU A 152 2.64 -7.31 3.32
C LEU A 152 1.87 -6.13 3.93
N ASN A 153 1.06 -5.43 3.14
CA ASN A 153 0.23 -4.34 3.63
C ASN A 153 -0.79 -4.83 4.68
N LYS A 154 -1.46 -5.97 4.42
CA LYS A 154 -2.38 -6.60 5.39
C LYS A 154 -1.68 -7.10 6.66
N ILE A 155 -0.46 -7.60 6.55
CA ILE A 155 0.33 -8.03 7.72
C ILE A 155 0.70 -6.82 8.55
N MET A 156 1.21 -5.77 7.90
CA MET A 156 1.59 -4.54 8.57
C MET A 156 0.41 -3.89 9.31
N ASP A 157 -0.81 -3.97 8.75
CA ASP A 157 -2.06 -3.58 9.41
C ASP A 157 -2.31 -4.28 10.75
N LYS A 158 -1.94 -5.57 10.83
CA LYS A 158 -2.18 -6.40 12.02
C LYS A 158 -1.06 -6.25 13.05
N VAL A 159 0.16 -6.11 12.57
CA VAL A 159 1.36 -5.98 13.39
C VAL A 159 1.41 -4.57 13.97
N SER A 160 1.38 -3.54 13.13
CA SER A 160 1.37 -2.13 13.52
C SER A 160 0.06 -1.47 13.10
N PRO A 161 -1.04 -1.66 13.85
CA PRO A 161 -2.31 -1.04 13.50
C PRO A 161 -2.23 0.48 13.53
N VAL A 162 -3.07 1.10 12.69
CA VAL A 162 -3.13 2.55 12.51
C VAL A 162 -4.18 3.21 13.40
N TYR A 163 -5.24 2.46 13.70
CA TYR A 163 -6.32 2.78 14.63
C TYR A 163 -6.93 1.46 15.13
N SER A 164 -7.64 1.51 16.26
CA SER A 164 -8.38 0.36 16.77
C SER A 164 -9.76 0.28 16.12
N GLN A 165 -9.95 -0.64 15.17
CA GLN A 165 -11.24 -0.81 14.49
C GLN A 165 -12.38 -1.15 15.47
N VAL A 166 -12.11 -1.98 16.48
CA VAL A 166 -13.11 -2.37 17.49
C VAL A 166 -13.58 -1.18 18.31
N THR A 167 -12.64 -0.32 18.74
CA THR A 167 -12.96 0.91 19.48
C THR A 167 -13.90 1.78 18.67
N TRP A 168 -13.56 2.06 17.40
CA TRP A 168 -14.41 2.87 16.53
C TRP A 168 -15.79 2.24 16.29
N GLN A 169 -15.90 0.91 16.16
CA GLN A 169 -17.19 0.24 16.02
C GLN A 169 -18.08 0.37 17.27
N ILE A 170 -17.52 0.18 18.47
CA ILE A 170 -18.24 0.33 19.73
C ILE A 170 -18.76 1.77 19.87
N PHE A 171 -17.91 2.76 19.64
CA PHE A 171 -18.32 4.17 19.73
C PHE A 171 -19.34 4.56 18.65
N THR A 172 -19.21 4.02 17.44
CA THR A 172 -20.21 4.21 16.37
C THR A 172 -21.58 3.69 16.80
N PHE A 173 -21.63 2.51 17.42
CA PHE A 173 -22.87 1.92 17.92
C PHE A 173 -23.53 2.81 18.99
N PHE A 174 -22.75 3.31 19.95
CA PHE A 174 -23.27 4.24 20.96
C PHE A 174 -23.79 5.55 20.36
N ILE A 175 -23.08 6.12 19.38
CA ILE A 175 -23.54 7.32 18.67
C ILE A 175 -24.89 7.06 17.99
N LEU A 176 -25.02 5.93 17.28
CA LEU A 176 -26.29 5.57 16.62
C LEU A 176 -27.43 5.37 17.62
N LEU A 177 -27.16 4.72 18.76
CA LEU A 177 -28.16 4.49 19.80
C LEU A 177 -28.64 5.80 20.43
N VAL A 178 -27.71 6.72 20.75
CA VAL A 178 -28.08 8.06 21.27
C VAL A 178 -28.88 8.83 20.23
N THR A 179 -28.45 8.83 18.98
CA THR A 179 -29.18 9.48 17.89
C THR A 179 -30.61 8.96 17.80
N LEU A 180 -30.82 7.64 17.78
CA LEU A 180 -32.15 7.04 17.66
C LEU A 180 -33.06 7.44 18.83
N LEU A 181 -32.57 7.34 20.07
CA LEU A 181 -33.32 7.73 21.26
C LEU A 181 -33.66 9.23 21.29
N THR A 182 -32.72 10.08 20.87
CA THR A 182 -32.96 11.53 20.83
C THR A 182 -33.98 11.91 19.76
N THR A 183 -33.95 11.25 18.59
CA THR A 183 -34.92 11.47 17.53
C THR A 183 -36.31 11.04 17.97
N GLU A 184 -36.45 9.88 18.61
CA GLU A 184 -37.73 9.39 19.15
C GLU A 184 -38.31 10.37 20.19
N ASN A 185 -37.52 10.74 21.20
CA ASN A 185 -37.96 11.65 22.25
C ASN A 185 -38.36 13.04 21.71
N VAL A 186 -37.57 13.60 20.79
CA VAL A 186 -37.86 14.91 20.17
C VAL A 186 -39.13 14.87 19.32
N LEU A 187 -39.36 13.76 18.61
CA LEU A 187 -40.58 13.54 17.83
C LEU A 187 -41.82 13.47 18.73
N GLU A 188 -41.74 12.76 19.85
CA GLU A 188 -42.87 12.61 20.79
C GLU A 188 -43.21 13.92 21.50
N THR A 189 -42.21 14.65 22.02
CA THR A 189 -42.47 15.79 22.91
C THR A 189 -42.70 17.11 22.18
N SER A 190 -42.02 17.33 21.05
CA SER A 190 -41.87 18.68 20.49
C SER A 190 -42.34 18.82 19.05
N PHE A 191 -42.47 17.72 18.29
CA PHE A 191 -42.90 17.78 16.90
C PHE A 191 -44.33 18.29 16.72
N LYS A 192 -45.22 17.93 17.65
CA LYS A 192 -46.64 18.34 17.61
C LYS A 192 -46.83 19.86 17.75
N ASN A 193 -45.92 20.53 18.48
CA ASN A 193 -46.04 21.95 18.79
C ASN A 193 -45.14 22.82 17.88
N HIS A 194 -43.91 22.38 17.59
CA HIS A 194 -42.95 23.15 16.79
C HIS A 194 -42.08 22.23 15.91
N PRO A 195 -42.58 21.80 14.74
CA PRO A 195 -41.93 20.76 13.92
C PRO A 195 -40.53 21.18 13.47
N ILE A 196 -40.36 22.41 12.98
CA ILE A 196 -39.07 22.90 12.47
C ILE A 196 -38.02 22.99 13.60
N SER A 197 -38.38 23.60 14.73
CA SER A 197 -37.43 23.78 15.84
C SER A 197 -36.98 22.46 16.47
N SER A 198 -37.88 21.47 16.53
CA SER A 198 -37.59 20.15 17.09
C SER A 198 -36.50 19.43 16.29
N ILE A 199 -36.56 19.50 14.96
CA ILE A 199 -35.55 18.91 14.06
C ILE A 199 -34.18 19.56 14.29
N PHE A 200 -34.12 20.90 14.41
CA PHE A 200 -32.87 21.60 14.69
C PHE A 200 -32.27 21.21 16.05
N VAL A 201 -33.09 21.11 17.10
CA VAL A 201 -32.62 20.71 18.43
C VAL A 201 -32.08 19.27 18.42
N GLY A 202 -32.79 18.34 17.78
CA GLY A 202 -32.31 16.97 17.59
C GLY A 202 -30.97 16.91 16.83
N ALA A 203 -30.85 17.65 15.73
CA ALA A 203 -29.62 17.71 14.93
C ALA A 203 -28.43 18.30 15.72
N VAL A 204 -28.65 19.31 16.56
CA VAL A 204 -27.60 19.90 17.40
C VAL A 204 -27.14 18.90 18.48
N ILE A 205 -28.07 18.22 19.14
CA ILE A 205 -27.75 17.22 20.18
C ILE A 205 -26.93 16.07 19.58
N THR A 206 -27.30 15.58 18.41
CA THR A 206 -26.57 14.49 17.77
C THR A 206 -25.22 14.91 17.23
N LEU A 207 -25.07 16.13 16.71
CA LEU A 207 -23.74 16.69 16.39
C LEU A 207 -22.82 16.74 17.61
N LEU A 208 -23.33 17.23 18.75
CA LEU A 208 -22.57 17.29 20.00
C LEU A 208 -22.19 15.90 20.51
N ALA A 209 -23.14 14.96 20.53
CA ALA A 209 -22.88 13.58 20.93
C ALA A 209 -21.83 12.93 20.01
N THR A 210 -21.96 13.08 18.69
CA THR A 210 -21.01 12.56 17.71
C THR A 210 -19.61 13.12 17.94
N PHE A 211 -19.49 14.40 18.24
CA PHE A 211 -18.21 15.04 18.54
C PHE A 211 -17.56 14.49 19.82
N ILE A 212 -18.31 14.42 20.92
CA ILE A 212 -17.82 13.92 22.22
C ILE A 212 -17.38 12.45 22.10
N PHE A 213 -18.25 11.59 21.58
CA PHE A 213 -17.94 10.16 21.44
C PHE A 213 -16.79 9.91 20.45
N SER A 214 -16.67 10.72 19.38
CA SER A 214 -15.55 10.62 18.44
C SER A 214 -14.22 11.05 19.06
N ALA A 215 -14.21 12.11 19.90
CA ALA A 215 -13.03 12.53 20.64
C ALA A 215 -12.57 11.44 21.62
N LEU A 216 -13.52 10.81 22.32
CA LEU A 216 -13.25 9.72 23.25
C LEU A 216 -12.74 8.46 22.52
N ALA A 217 -13.37 8.11 21.38
CA ALA A 217 -12.92 7.02 20.51
C ALA A 217 -11.49 7.26 20.00
N TRP A 218 -11.17 8.50 19.62
CA TRP A 218 -9.84 8.90 19.18
C TRP A 218 -8.79 8.71 20.30
N LEU A 219 -9.08 9.16 21.51
CA LEU A 219 -8.18 9.00 22.67
C LEU A 219 -7.92 7.52 22.97
N ILE A 220 -8.99 6.73 23.12
CA ILE A 220 -8.88 5.30 23.46
C ILE A 220 -8.18 4.53 22.34
N SER A 221 -8.50 4.81 21.07
CA SER A 221 -7.82 4.21 19.91
C SER A 221 -6.33 4.53 19.92
N SER A 222 -5.96 5.78 20.20
CA SER A 222 -4.55 6.22 20.24
C SER A 222 -3.78 5.52 21.34
N ILE A 223 -4.34 5.38 22.54
CA ILE A 223 -3.72 4.69 23.67
C ILE A 223 -3.51 3.21 23.35
N ILE A 224 -4.54 2.54 22.82
CA ILE A 224 -4.46 1.12 22.44
C ILE A 224 -3.39 0.90 21.37
N VAL A 225 -3.39 1.73 20.32
CA VAL A 225 -2.41 1.62 19.24
C VAL A 225 -1.00 1.91 19.75
N PHE A 226 -0.82 2.96 20.57
CA PHE A 226 0.47 3.28 21.17
C PHE A 226 1.03 2.10 21.97
N TRP A 227 0.19 1.47 22.79
CA TRP A 227 0.60 0.31 23.59
C TRP A 227 0.97 -0.90 22.73
N GLN A 228 0.23 -1.14 21.64
CA GLN A 228 0.55 -2.22 20.69
C GLN A 228 1.84 -1.95 19.91
N GLN A 229 2.04 -0.71 19.45
CA GLN A 229 3.22 -0.32 18.69
C GLN A 229 4.51 -0.30 19.53
N ARG A 230 4.41 -0.18 20.86
CA ARG A 230 5.58 -0.25 21.76
C ARG A 230 6.37 -1.55 21.62
N LYS A 231 5.72 -2.66 21.25
CA LYS A 231 6.35 -3.98 21.06
C LYS A 231 7.13 -4.11 19.75
N ILE A 232 7.08 -3.10 18.88
CA ILE A 232 7.63 -3.13 17.51
C ILE A 232 8.72 -2.05 17.40
N PRO A 233 9.83 -2.32 16.68
CA PRO A 233 10.87 -1.31 16.43
C PRO A 233 10.28 -0.08 15.72
N SER A 234 10.80 1.10 16.00
CA SER A 234 10.28 2.39 15.51
C SER A 234 10.18 2.46 13.98
N GLU A 235 11.08 1.78 13.27
CA GLU A 235 11.20 1.78 11.81
C GLU A 235 10.00 1.14 11.09
N TYR A 236 9.27 0.24 11.77
CA TYR A 236 8.09 -0.44 11.23
C TYR A 236 6.78 0.16 11.74
N ARG A 237 6.83 1.17 12.61
CA ARG A 237 5.63 1.79 13.18
C ARG A 237 4.93 2.65 12.13
N GLN A 238 3.67 2.32 11.90
CA GLN A 238 2.81 3.10 11.02
C GLN A 238 2.32 4.36 11.76
N LYS A 239 2.30 5.49 11.05
CA LYS A 239 1.73 6.73 11.58
C LYS A 239 0.23 6.54 11.87
N MET A 240 -0.20 6.96 13.06
CA MET A 240 -1.61 6.90 13.47
C MET A 240 -2.49 7.69 12.51
N ARG A 241 -3.67 7.15 12.17
CA ARG A 241 -4.59 7.73 11.18
C ARG A 241 -6.04 7.59 11.63
N ASN A 242 -6.33 8.09 12.82
CA ASN A 242 -7.69 8.12 13.36
C ASN A 242 -8.65 9.04 12.59
N ARG A 243 -8.16 9.82 11.60
CA ARG A 243 -9.02 10.65 10.74
C ARG A 243 -9.89 9.84 9.77
N GLU A 244 -9.42 8.68 9.32
CA GLU A 244 -10.18 7.83 8.38
C GLU A 244 -11.49 7.27 8.96
N PRO A 245 -11.50 6.66 10.16
CA PRO A 245 -12.75 6.18 10.73
C PRO A 245 -13.71 7.34 11.04
N PHE A 246 -13.20 8.51 11.43
CA PHE A 246 -14.02 9.71 11.61
C PHE A 246 -14.70 10.16 10.30
N GLN A 247 -13.97 10.18 9.18
CA GLN A 247 -14.54 10.50 7.86
C GLN A 247 -15.58 9.48 7.39
N ARG A 248 -15.46 8.21 7.80
CA ARG A 248 -16.49 7.19 7.51
C ARG A 248 -17.73 7.43 8.36
N LEU A 249 -17.55 7.73 9.64
CA LEU A 249 -18.63 8.07 10.56
C LEU A 249 -19.42 9.28 10.09
N SER A 250 -18.75 10.36 9.70
CA SER A 250 -19.40 11.58 9.23
C SER A 250 -20.23 11.39 7.95
N LYS A 251 -20.03 10.31 7.20
CA LYS A 251 -20.88 9.94 6.04
C LYS A 251 -22.12 9.14 6.44
N ILE A 252 -22.09 8.44 7.58
CA ILE A 252 -23.19 7.57 8.05
C ILE A 252 -24.19 8.38 8.87
N VAL A 253 -23.71 9.25 9.76
CA VAL A 253 -24.56 10.05 10.65
C VAL A 253 -25.62 10.90 9.91
N PRO A 254 -25.32 11.60 8.79
CA PRO A 254 -26.33 12.38 8.07
C PRO A 254 -27.35 11.54 7.29
N LEU A 255 -27.18 10.21 7.17
CA LEU A 255 -28.21 9.33 6.58
C LEU A 255 -29.30 8.93 7.59
N VAL A 256 -29.08 9.19 8.88
CA VAL A 256 -30.00 8.81 9.97
C VAL A 256 -30.94 9.96 10.35
N PHE A 257 -30.67 11.17 9.85
CA PHE A 257 -31.53 12.36 9.98
C PHE A 257 -32.20 12.71 8.65
#